data_AF-A0A6B2LN14-F1
#
_entry.id   AF-A0A6B2LN14-F1
#
_cell.length_a   1.000
_cell.length_b   1.000
_cell.length_c   1.000
_cell.angle_alpha   90.00
_cell.angle_beta   90.00
_cell.angle_gamma   90.00
#
_symmetry.space_group_name_H-M   'P 1'
#
loop_
_entity.id
_entity.type
_entity.pdbx_description
1 polymer ?
#
loop_
_entity_poly.entity_id
_entity_poly.type
_entity_poly.pdbx_seq_one_letter_code
_entity_poly.pdbx_strand_id
1 'polypeptide(L)'
;MNRVAVGLLLATMAMVYSGCVEVYRMKLIRDGQVVSQHVGGQFVEAADLSVVVQAPAFFIIGAGEVLACVTALEYVYQNSPPSMKSMVLAFNSLMNASGHYLGSLLILIINALSSPIWIGEDPNQSHLEYYLFVLSIIGFINFFIYLSVSMHYLH
;
A
#
# COMPACT_ATOMS: atom_id res chain seq x y z
N MET A 1 -15.34 11.29 -11.12
CA MET A 1 -14.00 11.81 -10.76
C MET A 1 -13.82 11.93 -9.24
N ASN A 2 -14.72 12.60 -8.51
CA ASN A 2 -14.57 12.76 -7.04
C ASN A 2 -14.40 11.45 -6.25
N ARG A 3 -15.08 10.36 -6.64
CA ARG A 3 -14.94 9.06 -5.96
C ARG A 3 -13.54 8.46 -6.10
N VAL A 4 -12.92 8.60 -7.27
CA VAL A 4 -11.57 8.07 -7.54
C VAL A 4 -10.52 8.86 -6.75
N ALA A 5 -10.63 10.19 -6.69
CA ALA A 5 -9.76 11.01 -5.85
C ALA A 5 -9.86 10.60 -4.37
N VAL A 6 -11.08 10.41 -3.85
CA VAL A 6 -11.30 9.94 -2.47
C VAL A 6 -10.68 8.56 -2.26
N GLY A 7 -10.84 7.64 -3.20
CA GLY A 7 -10.24 6.30 -3.10
C GLY A 7 -8.71 6.33 -3.04
N LEU A 8 -8.07 7.14 -3.89
CA LEU A 8 -6.62 7.35 -3.88
C LEU A 8 -6.13 7.97 -2.57
N LEU A 9 -6.87 8.95 -2.03
CA LEU A 9 -6.54 9.56 -0.75
C LEU A 9 -6.66 8.55 0.40
N LEU A 10 -7.75 7.77 0.44
CA LEU A 10 -7.95 6.74 1.48
C LEU A 10 -6.85 5.68 1.43
N ALA A 11 -6.50 5.17 0.25
CA ALA A 11 -5.40 4.21 0.10
C ALA A 11 -4.06 4.77 0.59
N THR A 12 -3.78 6.04 0.29
CA THR A 12 -2.57 6.72 0.76
C THR A 12 -2.59 6.91 2.29
N MET A 13 -3.74 7.29 2.87
CA MET A 13 -3.90 7.42 4.32
C MET A 13 -3.75 6.07 5.05
N ALA A 14 -4.21 4.98 4.45
CA ALA A 14 -4.01 3.63 5.00
C ALA A 14 -2.53 3.25 5.06
N MET A 15 -1.72 3.66 4.08
CA MET A 15 -0.26 3.47 4.10
C MET A 15 0.40 4.31 5.19
N VAL A 16 0.01 5.58 5.35
CA VAL A 16 0.51 6.43 6.45
C VAL A 16 0.18 5.81 7.81
N TYR A 17 -1.07 5.39 8.02
CA TYR A 17 -1.49 4.73 9.24
C TYR A 17 -0.69 3.45 9.51
N SER A 18 -0.49 2.62 8.49
CA SER A 18 0.33 1.39 8.62
C SER A 18 1.77 1.72 9.01
N GLY A 19 2.38 2.76 8.43
CA GLY A 19 3.69 3.24 8.82
C GLY A 19 3.75 3.69 10.29
N CYS A 20 2.74 4.42 10.76
CA CYS A 20 2.64 4.82 12.17
C CYS A 20 2.48 3.62 13.12
N VAL A 21 1.65 2.63 12.75
CA VAL A 21 1.49 1.39 13.53
C VAL A 21 2.81 0.65 13.63
N GLU A 22 3.59 0.58 12.55
CA GLU A 22 4.89 -0.08 12.55
C GLU A 22 5.92 0.65 13.42
N VAL A 23 5.95 1.99 13.38
CA VAL A 23 6.77 2.79 14.31
C VAL A 23 6.39 2.51 15.77
N TYR A 24 5.09 2.39 16.06
CA TYR A 24 4.60 2.04 17.40
C TYR A 24 5.02 0.62 17.80
N ARG A 25 4.84 -0.38 16.92
CA ARG A 25 5.27 -1.76 17.15
C ARG A 25 6.77 -1.84 17.46
N MET A 26 7.60 -1.16 16.67
CA MET A 26 9.05 -1.14 16.86
C MET A 26 9.44 -0.45 18.17
N LYS A 27 8.69 0.57 18.61
CA LYS A 27 8.89 1.19 19.91
C LYS A 27 8.64 0.21 21.06
N LEU A 28 7.57 -0.59 20.99
CA LEU A 28 7.27 -1.61 22.02
C LEU A 28 8.42 -2.63 22.15
N ILE A 29 9.01 -3.05 21.04
CA ILE A 29 10.16 -3.97 21.03
C ILE A 29 11.37 -3.32 21.71
N ARG A 30 11.67 -2.05 21.38
CA ARG A 30 12.79 -1.31 21.99
C ARG A 30 12.60 -1.08 23.50
N ASP A 31 11.35 -0.91 23.93
CA ASP A 31 10.98 -0.74 25.33
C ASP A 31 10.93 -2.09 26.08
N GLY A 32 11.24 -3.22 25.41
CA GLY A 32 11.28 -4.56 26.00
C GLY A 32 9.91 -5.18 26.23
N GLN A 33 8.83 -4.60 25.69
CA GLN A 33 7.46 -5.13 25.77
C GLN A 33 7.25 -6.19 24.69
N VAL A 34 7.92 -7.34 24.87
CA VAL A 34 7.88 -8.47 23.95
C VAL A 34 7.21 -9.69 24.56
N VAL A 35 6.51 -10.45 23.73
CA VAL A 35 5.90 -11.74 24.05
C VAL A 35 6.61 -12.80 23.22
N SER A 36 7.22 -13.79 23.88
CA SER A 36 7.82 -14.93 23.19
C SER A 36 6.72 -15.83 22.63
N GLN A 37 6.69 -15.96 21.31
CA GLN A 37 5.74 -16.82 20.61
C GLN A 37 6.48 -17.98 19.95
N HIS A 38 5.87 -19.16 19.99
CA HIS A 38 6.39 -20.33 19.31
C HIS A 38 5.67 -20.50 17.97
N VAL A 39 6.34 -20.10 16.89
CA VAL A 39 5.79 -20.12 15.53
C VAL A 39 6.67 -21.00 14.66
N GLY A 40 6.10 -22.05 14.06
CA GLY A 40 6.82 -22.92 13.12
C GLY A 40 8.03 -23.67 13.71
N GLY A 41 8.04 -23.95 15.02
CA GLY A 41 9.16 -24.62 15.69
C GLY A 41 10.27 -23.68 16.18
N GLN A 42 10.13 -22.36 15.97
CA GLN A 42 11.10 -21.36 16.39
C GLN A 42 10.49 -20.41 17.44
N PHE A 43 11.33 -19.94 18.35
CA PHE A 43 10.97 -18.88 19.29
C PHE A 43 11.19 -17.53 18.60
N VAL A 44 10.11 -16.77 18.46
CA VAL A 44 10.14 -15.42 17.88
C VAL A 44 9.67 -14.44 18.96
N GLU A 45 10.41 -13.35 19.13
CA GLU A 45 9.99 -12.25 19.99
C GLU A 45 9.00 -11.37 19.21
N ALA A 46 7.74 -11.37 19.61
CA ALA A 46 6.73 -10.48 19.03
C ALA A 46 6.53 -9.27 19.95
N ALA A 47 6.18 -8.11 19.39
CA ALA A 47 5.71 -7.00 20.20
C ALA A 47 4.41 -7.39 20.94
N ASP A 48 4.21 -6.92 22.17
CA ASP A 48 2.93 -7.03 22.88
C ASP A 48 1.87 -6.10 22.26
N LEU A 49 1.49 -6.40 21.01
CA LEU A 49 0.57 -5.62 20.20
C LEU A 49 -0.48 -6.53 19.59
N SER A 50 -1.75 -6.18 19.79
CA SER A 50 -2.84 -6.89 19.15
C SER A 50 -2.84 -6.67 17.63
N VAL A 51 -3.00 -7.75 16.87
CA VAL A 51 -3.19 -7.72 15.40
C VAL A 51 -4.39 -6.86 14.98
N VAL A 52 -5.36 -6.65 15.87
CA VAL A 52 -6.55 -5.83 15.63
C VAL A 52 -6.19 -4.37 15.30
N VAL A 53 -5.03 -3.87 15.75
CA VAL A 53 -4.55 -2.52 15.43
C VAL A 53 -4.32 -2.33 13.92
N GLN A 54 -4.10 -3.41 13.16
CA GLN A 54 -3.96 -3.37 11.71
C GLN A 54 -5.31 -3.39 10.97
N ALA A 55 -6.41 -3.81 11.62
CA ALA A 55 -7.71 -3.94 10.98
C ALA A 55 -8.25 -2.63 10.35
N PRO A 56 -8.08 -1.44 10.97
CA PRO A 56 -8.46 -0.17 10.35
C PRO A 56 -7.71 0.08 9.04
N ALA A 57 -6.43 -0.25 8.95
CA ALA A 57 -5.63 -0.07 7.74
C ALA A 57 -6.19 -0.90 6.58
N PHE A 58 -6.47 -2.19 6.85
CA PHE A 58 -7.04 -3.12 5.87
C PHE A 58 -8.44 -2.70 5.41
N PHE A 59 -9.26 -2.18 6.32
CA PHE A 59 -10.58 -1.67 5.97
C PHE A 59 -10.48 -0.44 5.05
N ILE A 60 -9.63 0.54 5.41
CA ILE A 60 -9.47 1.79 4.67
C ILE A 60 -8.88 1.52 3.27
N ILE A 61 -7.85 0.66 3.15
CA ILE A 61 -7.27 0.34 1.86
C ILE A 61 -8.26 -0.38 0.94
N GLY A 62 -9.04 -1.33 1.47
CA GLY A 62 -10.08 -2.01 0.70
C GLY A 62 -11.18 -1.06 0.23
N ALA A 63 -11.64 -0.16 1.10
CA ALA A 63 -12.58 0.89 0.71
C ALA A 63 -11.99 1.82 -0.36
N GLY A 64 -10.71 2.18 -0.23
CA GLY A 64 -9.98 3.00 -1.18
C GLY A 64 -9.87 2.34 -2.56
N GLU A 65 -9.57 1.05 -2.60
CA GLU A 65 -9.46 0.25 -3.82
C GLU A 65 -10.80 0.19 -4.59
N VAL A 66 -11.91 -0.03 -3.89
CA VAL A 66 -13.24 -0.03 -4.52
C VAL A 66 -13.58 1.36 -5.09
N LEU A 67 -13.31 2.42 -4.33
CA LEU A 67 -13.61 3.79 -4.75
C LEU A 67 -12.71 4.29 -5.89
N ALA A 68 -11.47 3.82 -5.97
CA ALA A 68 -10.53 4.19 -7.02
C ALA A 68 -10.56 3.22 -8.19
N CYS A 69 -10.09 1.99 -7.99
CA CYS A 69 -9.85 1.01 -9.05
C CYS A 69 -11.15 0.53 -9.69
N VAL A 70 -12.12 0.07 -8.89
CA VAL A 70 -13.40 -0.45 -9.42
C VAL A 70 -14.18 0.66 -10.11
N THR A 71 -14.28 1.84 -9.48
CA THR A 71 -14.99 2.98 -10.08
C THR A 71 -14.33 3.46 -11.38
N ALA A 72 -13.01 3.50 -11.45
CA ALA A 72 -12.30 3.89 -12.67
C ALA A 72 -12.50 2.85 -13.79
N LEU A 73 -12.41 1.56 -13.46
CA LEU A 73 -12.61 0.48 -14.41
C LEU A 73 -14.04 0.49 -14.96
N GLU A 74 -15.05 0.60 -14.10
CA GLU A 74 -16.45 0.69 -14.51
C GLU A 74 -16.68 1.89 -15.44
N TYR A 75 -16.10 3.05 -15.11
CA TYR A 75 -16.22 4.25 -15.94
C TYR A 75 -15.63 4.03 -17.34
N VAL A 76 -14.40 3.51 -17.44
CA VAL A 76 -13.76 3.25 -18.73
C VAL A 76 -14.52 2.17 -19.51
N TYR A 77 -14.98 1.13 -18.83
CA TYR A 77 -15.73 0.03 -19.43
C TYR A 77 -17.09 0.48 -20.00
N GLN A 78 -17.80 1.36 -19.31
CA GLN A 78 -19.10 1.88 -19.74
C GLN A 78 -18.98 2.86 -20.93
N ASN A 79 -17.91 3.66 -20.97
CA ASN A 79 -17.69 4.64 -22.05
C ASN A 79 -16.96 4.05 -23.28
N SER A 80 -16.53 2.78 -23.21
CA SER A 80 -15.83 2.13 -24.32
C SER A 80 -16.78 1.47 -25.33
N PRO A 81 -16.45 1.49 -26.63
CA PRO A 81 -17.23 0.79 -27.65
C PRO A 81 -17.22 -0.74 -27.40
N PRO A 82 -18.25 -1.48 -27.84
CA PRO A 82 -18.40 -2.91 -27.53
C PRO A 82 -17.19 -3.78 -27.90
N SER A 83 -16.50 -3.46 -29.01
CA SER A 83 -15.30 -4.16 -29.47
C SER A 83 -14.06 -3.95 -28.60
N MET A 84 -14.01 -2.88 -27.80
CA MET A 84 -12.85 -2.53 -26.97
C MET A 84 -12.99 -2.96 -25.50
N LYS A 85 -14.17 -3.42 -25.08
CA LYS A 85 -14.42 -3.83 -23.69
C LYS A 85 -13.47 -4.93 -23.18
N SER A 86 -13.15 -5.90 -24.04
CA SER A 86 -12.16 -6.94 -23.73
C SER A 86 -10.75 -6.36 -23.53
N MET A 87 -10.38 -5.38 -24.38
CA MET A 87 -9.08 -4.69 -24.29
C MET A 87 -8.94 -3.89 -22.99
N VAL A 88 -10.01 -3.22 -22.53
CA VAL A 88 -10.04 -2.49 -21.25
C VAL A 88 -9.75 -3.43 -20.08
N LEU A 89 -10.40 -4.59 -20.03
CA LEU A 89 -10.16 -5.58 -18.99
C LEU A 89 -8.74 -6.15 -19.04
N ALA A 90 -8.22 -6.42 -20.25
CA ALA A 90 -6.84 -6.85 -20.44
C ALA A 90 -5.83 -5.82 -19.93
N PHE A 91 -6.04 -4.53 -20.22
CA PHE A 91 -5.20 -3.45 -19.69
C PHE A 91 -5.29 -3.33 -18.17
N ASN A 92 -6.47 -3.52 -17.59
CA ASN A 92 -6.62 -3.50 -16.13
C ASN A 92 -5.79 -4.61 -15.47
N SER A 93 -5.85 -5.83 -16.01
CA SER A 93 -5.02 -6.95 -15.54
C SER A 93 -3.53 -6.69 -15.74
N LEU A 94 -3.15 -6.11 -16.88
CA LEU A 94 -1.76 -5.74 -17.15
C LEU A 94 -1.26 -4.68 -16.17
N MET A 95 -2.04 -3.64 -15.90
CA MET A 95 -1.72 -2.60 -14.92
C MET A 95 -1.51 -3.21 -13.53
N ASN A 96 -2.36 -4.15 -13.12
CA ASN A 96 -2.20 -4.85 -11.85
C ASN A 96 -0.90 -5.68 -11.80
N ALA A 97 -0.62 -6.46 -12.85
CA ALA A 97 0.62 -7.23 -12.95
C ALA A 97 1.86 -6.32 -12.92
N SER A 98 1.85 -5.21 -13.66
CA SER A 98 2.90 -4.20 -13.65
C SER A 98 3.07 -3.59 -12.25
N GLY A 99 1.97 -3.29 -11.54
CA GLY A 99 2.02 -2.80 -10.16
C GLY A 99 2.74 -3.76 -9.23
N HIS A 100 2.44 -5.06 -9.30
CA HIS A 100 3.14 -6.09 -8.52
C HIS A 100 4.63 -6.18 -8.87
N TYR A 101 5.00 -6.17 -10.16
CA TYR A 101 6.41 -6.20 -10.57
C TYR A 101 7.16 -4.96 -10.11
N LEU A 102 6.57 -3.77 -10.25
CA LEU A 102 7.15 -2.52 -9.77
C LEU A 102 7.33 -2.54 -8.25
N GLY A 103 6.36 -3.08 -7.50
CA GLY A 103 6.48 -3.27 -6.05
C GLY A 103 7.68 -4.15 -5.68
N SER A 104 7.84 -5.30 -6.34
CA SER A 104 8.98 -6.19 -6.12
C SER A 104 10.32 -5.56 -6.51
N LEU A 105 10.36 -4.84 -7.64
CA LEU A 105 11.55 -4.11 -8.07
C LEU A 105 11.93 -3.00 -7.09
N LEU A 106 10.94 -2.28 -6.54
CA LEU A 106 11.18 -1.27 -5.51
C LEU A 106 11.86 -1.90 -4.29
N ILE A 107 11.37 -3.04 -3.81
CA ILE A 107 11.98 -3.77 -2.68
C ILE A 107 13.43 -4.16 -2.98
N LEU A 108 13.70 -4.67 -4.19
CA LEU A 108 15.06 -5.04 -4.60
C LEU A 108 15.99 -3.83 -4.59
N ILE A 109 15.55 -2.70 -5.13
CA ILE A 109 16.34 -1.46 -5.23
C ILE A 109 16.64 -0.90 -3.83
N ILE A 110 15.62 -0.77 -2.97
CA ILE A 110 15.82 -0.20 -1.63
C ILE A 110 16.74 -1.09 -0.78
N ASN A 111 16.61 -2.41 -0.85
CA ASN A 111 17.44 -3.33 -0.09
C ASN A 111 18.89 -3.37 -0.62
N ALA A 112 19.10 -3.14 -1.91
CA ALA A 112 20.45 -3.03 -2.48
C ALA A 112 21.16 -1.72 -2.10
N LEU A 113 20.41 -0.64 -1.92
CA LEU A 113 20.97 0.70 -1.65
C LEU A 113 21.01 1.07 -0.17
N SER A 114 20.24 0.39 0.69
CA SER A 114 20.07 0.78 2.09
C SER A 114 20.84 -0.14 3.04
N SER A 115 21.54 0.46 3.99
CA SER A 115 22.05 -0.18 5.20
C SER A 115 21.66 0.73 6.37
N PRO A 116 20.71 0.36 7.24
CA PRO A 116 20.11 -0.96 7.45
C PRO A 116 19.07 -1.39 6.39
N ILE A 117 18.77 -2.70 6.35
CA ILE A 117 17.80 -3.33 5.44
C ILE A 117 16.36 -2.94 5.85
N TRP A 118 15.52 -2.60 4.87
CA TRP A 118 14.13 -2.17 5.13
C TRP A 118 13.18 -3.36 5.27
N ILE A 119 13.37 -4.40 4.44
CA ILE A 119 12.59 -5.65 4.48
C ILE A 119 13.56 -6.81 4.58
N GLY A 120 13.72 -7.36 5.79
CA GLY A 120 14.62 -8.49 6.10
C GLY A 120 13.86 -9.74 6.54
N GLU A 121 14.59 -10.83 6.78
CA GLU A 121 13.99 -12.09 7.28
C GLU A 121 13.44 -11.95 8.70
N ASP A 122 14.11 -11.17 9.55
CA ASP A 122 13.64 -10.81 10.89
C ASP A 122 12.98 -9.41 10.87
N PRO A 123 11.64 -9.33 11.03
CA PRO A 123 10.92 -8.06 11.07
C PRO A 123 11.34 -7.13 12.21
N ASN A 124 11.98 -7.65 13.26
CA ASN A 124 12.41 -6.83 14.40
C ASN A 124 13.76 -6.14 14.14
N GLN A 125 14.52 -6.63 13.15
CA GLN A 125 15.80 -6.04 12.74
C GLN A 125 15.68 -5.18 11.49
N SER A 126 14.52 -5.22 10.81
CA SER A 126 14.27 -4.46 9.59
C SER A 126 13.44 -3.21 9.84
N HIS A 127 13.67 -2.17 9.03
CA HIS A 127 12.93 -0.91 9.10
C HIS A 127 11.78 -0.85 8.08
N LEU A 128 10.72 -1.63 8.34
CA LEU A 128 9.56 -1.70 7.46
C LEU A 128 8.82 -0.35 7.37
N GLU A 129 8.89 0.47 8.42
CA GLU A 129 8.29 1.80 8.46
C GLU A 129 8.78 2.69 7.31
N TYR A 130 10.06 2.61 6.92
CA TYR A 130 10.59 3.41 5.81
C TYR A 130 9.98 3.02 4.48
N TYR A 131 9.77 1.73 4.25
CA TYR A 131 9.10 1.23 3.05
C TYR A 131 7.66 1.75 2.96
N LEU A 132 6.91 1.66 4.08
CA LEU A 132 5.53 2.14 4.15
C LEU A 132 5.44 3.65 3.92
N PHE A 133 6.38 4.43 4.47
CA PHE A 133 6.43 5.87 4.21
C PHE A 133 6.79 6.19 2.76
N VAL A 134 7.72 5.48 2.12
CA VAL A 134 8.00 5.64 0.69
C VAL A 134 6.76 5.35 -0.16
N LEU A 135 6.03 4.27 0.13
CA LEU A 135 4.76 3.98 -0.55
C LEU A 135 3.73 5.11 -0.35
N SER A 136 3.65 5.70 0.85
CA SER A 136 2.75 6.83 1.09
C SER A 136 3.16 8.09 0.30
N ILE A 137 4.46 8.38 0.18
CA ILE A 137 4.96 9.50 -0.64
C ILE A 137 4.60 9.27 -2.12
N ILE A 138 4.83 8.06 -2.64
CA ILE A 138 4.43 7.69 -4.01
C ILE A 138 2.90 7.83 -4.18
N GLY A 139 2.13 7.40 -3.19
CA GLY A 139 0.67 7.53 -3.17
C GLY A 139 0.20 8.99 -3.22
N PHE A 140 0.83 9.88 -2.44
CA PHE A 140 0.55 11.31 -2.48
C PHE A 140 0.90 11.93 -3.83
N ILE A 141 2.06 11.61 -4.39
CA ILE A 141 2.46 12.07 -5.72
C ILE A 141 1.41 11.63 -6.75
N ASN A 142 0.99 10.37 -6.73
CA ASN A 142 -0.06 9.84 -7.61
C ASN A 142 -1.39 10.58 -7.44
N PHE A 143 -1.79 10.86 -6.19
CA PHE A 143 -3.00 11.62 -5.88
C PHE A 143 -2.94 13.05 -6.46
N PHE A 144 -1.83 13.77 -6.30
CA PHE A 144 -1.69 15.13 -6.83
C PHE A 144 -1.60 15.19 -8.35
N ILE A 145 -0.93 14.21 -8.98
CA ILE A 145 -0.93 14.06 -10.44
C ILE A 145 -2.36 13.83 -10.92
N TYR A 146 -3.11 12.91 -10.28
CA TYR A 146 -4.50 12.65 -10.62
C TYR A 146 -5.37 13.90 -10.51
N LEU A 147 -5.25 14.67 -9.42
CA LEU A 147 -5.98 15.92 -9.25
C LEU A 147 -5.64 16.93 -10.35
N SER A 148 -4.36 17.11 -10.65
CA SER A 148 -3.90 18.07 -11.68
C SER A 148 -4.49 17.72 -13.05
N VAL A 149 -4.44 16.44 -13.41
CA VAL A 149 -4.99 15.93 -14.67
C VAL A 149 -6.51 16.05 -14.68
N SER A 150 -7.18 15.65 -13.60
CA SER A 150 -8.66 15.73 -13.50
C SER A 150 -9.18 17.17 -13.58
N MET A 151 -8.44 18.15 -13.05
CA MET A 151 -8.80 19.57 -13.14
C MET A 151 -8.63 20.11 -14.57
N HIS A 152 -7.62 19.62 -15.30
CA HIS A 152 -7.40 20.02 -16.70
C HIS A 152 -8.47 19.44 -17.65
N TYR A 153 -9.01 18.25 -17.37
CA TYR A 153 -10.11 17.67 -18.18
C TYR A 153 -11.50 18.25 -17.88
N LEU A 154 -11.62 19.09 -16.84
CA LEU A 154 -12.85 19.76 -16.48
C LEU A 154 -12.99 21.15 -17.15
N HIS A 155 -11.92 21.63 -17.81
CA HIS A 155 -11.90 22.76 -18.73
C HIS A 155 -11.89 22.26 -20.18
#